data_AF-A0A661W1T4-F1
#
_entry.id   AF-A0A661W1T4-F1
#
_cell.length_a   1.000
_cell.length_b   1.000
_cell.length_c   1.000
_cell.angle_alpha   90.00
_cell.angle_beta   90.00
_cell.angle_gamma   90.00
#
_symmetry.space_group_name_H-M   'P 1'
#
loop_
_entity.id
_entity.type
_entity.pdbx_description
1 polymer ?
#
loop_
_entity_poly.entity_id
_entity_poly.type
_entity_poly.pdbx_seq_one_letter_code
_entity_poly.pdbx_strand_id
1 'polypeptide(L)'
;MELYQSRLREMHKAHGHYSESEAAADYSRYLLGQTTDNMLELSYPECRRVHNLKYYTWVEQQGKTYEEILAQWYDKDYWPNIQQQLPEIDNLIKEFNERTGLLK
;
A
#
# COMPACT_ATOMS: atom_id res chain seq x y z
N MET A 1 15.52 12.47 3.23
CA MET A 1 14.09 12.67 3.55
C MET A 1 13.82 14.15 3.83
N GLU A 2 14.21 15.06 2.93
CA GLU A 2 14.16 16.52 3.15
C GLU A 2 12.90 17.21 2.58
N LEU A 3 12.09 16.49 1.80
CA LEU A 3 10.95 17.06 1.06
C LEU A 3 9.84 17.63 1.96
N TYR A 4 9.76 17.22 3.22
CA TYR A 4 8.70 17.65 4.13
C TYR A 4 9.04 18.91 4.94
N GLN A 5 10.32 19.28 5.04
CA GLN A 5 10.75 20.37 5.94
C GLN A 5 10.37 21.76 5.40
N SER A 6 10.43 21.97 4.08
CA SER A 6 9.94 23.21 3.45
C SER A 6 8.44 23.36 3.65
N ARG A 7 7.68 22.27 3.49
CA ARG A 7 6.23 22.29 3.66
C ARG A 7 5.80 22.59 5.09
N LEU A 8 6.50 22.03 6.09
CA LEU A 8 6.25 22.34 7.49
C LEU A 8 6.46 23.83 7.80
N ARG A 9 7.51 24.45 7.25
CA ARG A 9 7.74 25.90 7.41
C ARG A 9 6.63 26.74 6.78
N GLU A 10 6.18 26.38 5.59
CA GLU A 10 5.04 27.05 4.94
C GLU A 10 3.75 26.92 5.76
N MET A 11 3.46 25.71 6.25
CA MET A 11 2.26 25.44 7.05
C MET A 11 2.33 26.18 8.39
N HIS A 12 3.49 26.20 9.06
CA HIS A 12 3.67 26.99 10.27
C HIS A 12 3.50 28.50 10.05
N LYS A 13 3.94 29.02 8.91
CA LYS A 13 3.73 30.43 8.57
C LYS A 13 2.25 30.75 8.32
N ALA A 14 1.52 29.83 7.69
CA ALA A 14 0.12 30.05 7.32
C ALA A 14 -0.87 29.78 8.47
N HIS A 15 -0.58 28.77 9.30
CA HIS A 15 -1.52 28.24 10.30
C HIS A 15 -0.97 28.24 11.73
N GLY A 16 0.30 28.58 11.93
CA GLY A 16 0.96 28.51 13.24
C GLY A 16 1.58 27.14 13.52
N HIS A 17 2.25 27.03 14.67
CA HIS A 17 2.84 25.77 15.11
C HIS A 17 1.75 24.76 15.47
N TYR A 18 1.88 23.54 14.94
CA TYR A 18 0.98 22.45 15.28
C TYR A 18 1.16 22.03 16.74
N SER A 19 0.10 22.12 17.51
CA SER A 19 0.05 21.88 18.94
C SER A 19 -0.40 20.46 19.28
N GLU A 20 -0.10 20.02 20.50
CA GLU A 20 -0.55 18.73 21.02
C GLU A 20 -2.09 18.63 21.08
N SER A 21 -2.77 19.73 21.37
CA SER A 21 -4.24 19.78 21.36
C SER A 21 -4.83 19.60 19.96
N GLU A 22 -4.20 20.18 18.93
CA GLU A 22 -4.61 19.97 17.53
C GLU A 22 -4.33 18.52 17.11
N ALA A 23 -3.18 17.97 17.51
CA ALA A 23 -2.86 16.55 17.30
C ALA A 23 -3.91 15.62 17.92
N ALA A 24 -4.35 15.90 19.15
CA ALA A 24 -5.39 15.12 19.81
C ALA A 24 -6.75 15.23 19.10
N ALA A 25 -7.10 16.42 18.61
CA ALA A 25 -8.32 16.66 17.85
C ALA A 25 -8.32 15.93 16.50
N ASP A 26 -7.23 16.03 15.74
CA ASP A 26 -7.08 15.39 14.44
C ASP A 26 -7.01 13.87 14.56
N TYR A 27 -6.30 13.37 15.57
CA TYR A 27 -6.27 11.93 15.87
C TYR A 27 -7.67 11.39 16.14
N SER A 28 -8.43 12.09 16.99
CA SER A 28 -9.80 11.67 17.34
C SER A 28 -10.73 11.77 16.12
N ARG A 29 -10.64 12.83 15.32
CA ARG A 29 -11.56 13.09 14.21
C ARG A 29 -11.23 12.30 12.94
N TYR A 30 -9.98 12.34 12.51
CA TYR A 30 -9.58 11.84 11.18
C TYR A 30 -9.01 10.42 11.22
N LEU A 31 -8.39 10.01 12.34
CA LEU A 31 -7.91 8.64 12.48
C LEU A 31 -8.97 7.75 13.13
N LEU A 32 -9.41 8.10 14.35
CA LEU A 32 -10.40 7.29 15.07
C LEU A 32 -11.82 7.47 14.55
N GLY A 33 -12.16 8.67 14.06
CA GLY A 33 -13.47 8.97 13.48
C GLY A 33 -13.67 8.46 12.07
N GLN A 34 -12.71 7.74 11.49
CA GLN A 34 -12.85 7.22 10.13
C GLN A 34 -13.88 6.08 10.10
N THR A 35 -14.90 6.27 9.27
CA THR A 35 -16.00 5.32 9.06
C THR A 35 -15.92 4.69 7.66
N THR A 36 -16.86 3.80 7.37
CA THR A 36 -17.02 3.19 6.04
C THR A 36 -17.85 4.03 5.08
N ASP A 37 -18.19 5.28 5.41
CA ASP A 37 -19.09 6.10 4.58
C ASP A 37 -18.51 6.40 3.18
N ASN A 38 -17.19 6.32 3.04
CA ASN A 38 -16.47 6.47 1.76
C ASN A 38 -15.95 5.14 1.20
N MET A 39 -16.36 4.00 1.77
CA MET A 39 -16.02 2.67 1.27
C MET A 39 -17.08 2.21 0.25
N LEU A 40 -16.63 1.58 -0.82
CA LEU A 40 -17.52 0.89 -1.76
C LEU A 40 -17.35 -0.62 -1.58
N GLU A 41 -18.40 -1.30 -1.12
CA GLU A 41 -18.45 -2.76 -1.14
C GLU A 41 -18.70 -3.22 -2.57
N LEU A 42 -17.81 -4.07 -3.08
CA LEU A 42 -17.82 -4.48 -4.47
C LEU A 42 -18.61 -5.77 -4.65
N SER A 43 -19.57 -5.74 -5.56
CA SER A 43 -20.19 -6.93 -6.13
C SER A 43 -19.18 -7.72 -6.97
N TYR A 44 -19.50 -8.99 -7.26
CA TYR A 44 -18.64 -9.83 -8.09
C TYR A 44 -18.29 -9.20 -9.47
N PRO A 45 -19.24 -8.61 -10.24
CA PRO A 45 -18.91 -7.90 -11.48
C PRO A 45 -17.95 -6.72 -11.28
N GLU A 46 -18.06 -5.99 -10.16
CA GLU A 46 -17.20 -4.86 -9.87
C GLU A 46 -15.79 -5.30 -9.49
N CYS A 47 -15.66 -6.35 -8.68
CA CYS A 47 -14.37 -7.00 -8.42
C CYS A 47 -13.71 -7.44 -9.74
N ARG A 48 -14.50 -8.02 -10.67
CA ARG A 48 -13.99 -8.44 -11.98
C ARG A 48 -13.56 -7.25 -12.84
N ARG A 49 -14.30 -6.13 -12.77
CA ARG A 49 -13.89 -4.88 -13.43
C ARG A 49 -12.54 -4.39 -12.92
N VAL A 50 -12.32 -4.37 -11.60
CA VAL A 50 -11.04 -4.00 -10.99
C VAL A 50 -9.93 -4.97 -11.42
N HIS A 51 -10.20 -6.28 -11.42
CA HIS A 51 -9.26 -7.28 -11.86
C HIS A 51 -8.76 -7.03 -13.29
N ASN A 52 -9.67 -6.68 -14.20
CA ASN A 52 -9.34 -6.41 -15.60
C ASN A 52 -8.45 -5.17 -15.79
N LEU A 53 -8.37 -4.25 -14.83
CA LEU A 53 -7.48 -3.08 -14.91
C LEU A 53 -5.99 -3.48 -14.94
N LYS A 54 -5.65 -4.69 -14.48
CA LYS A 54 -4.28 -5.21 -14.53
C LYS A 54 -3.76 -5.41 -15.94
N TYR A 55 -4.64 -5.55 -16.94
CA TYR A 55 -4.21 -5.78 -18.33
C TYR A 55 -3.25 -4.69 -18.81
N TYR A 56 -3.63 -3.41 -18.69
CA TYR A 56 -2.83 -2.29 -19.19
C TYR A 56 -1.47 -2.18 -18.51
N THR A 57 -1.43 -2.33 -17.19
CA THR A 57 -0.19 -2.10 -16.44
C THR A 57 0.68 -3.33 -16.36
N TRP A 58 0.11 -4.53 -16.26
CA TRP A 58 0.87 -5.74 -16.00
C TRP A 58 1.21 -6.46 -17.31
N VAL A 59 0.24 -6.60 -18.21
CA VAL A 59 0.47 -7.27 -19.49
C VAL A 59 1.24 -6.35 -20.43
N GLU A 60 0.69 -5.17 -20.73
CA GLU A 60 1.28 -4.31 -21.77
C GLU A 60 2.59 -3.64 -21.33
N GLN A 61 2.71 -3.23 -20.06
CA GLN A 61 3.88 -2.46 -19.60
C GLN A 61 4.93 -3.32 -18.86
N GLN A 62 4.51 -4.34 -18.12
CA GLN A 62 5.41 -5.16 -17.29
C GLN A 62 5.66 -6.56 -17.87
N GLY A 63 5.08 -6.89 -19.02
CA GLY A 63 5.34 -8.14 -19.74
C GLY A 63 4.76 -9.40 -19.08
N LYS A 64 3.75 -9.27 -18.22
CA LYS A 64 3.01 -10.40 -17.67
C LYS A 64 2.15 -11.07 -18.75
N THR A 65 1.91 -12.37 -18.62
CA THR A 65 1.02 -13.06 -19.57
C THR A 65 -0.45 -12.86 -19.18
N TYR A 66 -1.33 -12.90 -20.16
CA TYR A 66 -2.77 -12.82 -19.89
C TYR A 66 -3.26 -14.05 -19.10
N GLU A 67 -2.67 -15.22 -19.37
CA GLU A 67 -2.94 -16.46 -18.65
C GLU A 67 -2.60 -16.35 -17.16
N GLU A 68 -1.49 -15.68 -16.81
CA GLU A 68 -1.11 -15.42 -15.42
C GLU A 68 -2.15 -14.51 -14.72
N ILE A 69 -2.66 -13.50 -15.43
CA ILE A 69 -3.72 -12.64 -14.90
C ILE A 69 -5.00 -13.45 -14.67
N LEU A 70 -5.40 -14.32 -15.60
CA LEU A 70 -6.56 -15.20 -15.40
C LEU A 70 -6.35 -16.18 -14.24
N ALA A 71 -5.16 -16.73 -14.07
CA ALA A 71 -4.83 -17.61 -12.96
C ALA A 71 -5.03 -16.91 -11.62
N GLN A 72 -4.65 -15.63 -11.49
CA GLN A 72 -4.92 -14.83 -10.28
C GLN A 72 -6.39 -14.72 -9.90
N TRP A 73 -7.32 -14.96 -10.83
CA TRP A 73 -8.77 -14.94 -10.58
C TRP A 73 -9.36 -16.32 -10.37
N TYR A 74 -8.96 -17.29 -11.18
CA TYR A 74 -9.60 -18.60 -11.24
C TYR A 74 -8.86 -19.70 -10.49
N ASP A 75 -7.54 -19.59 -10.34
CA ASP A 75 -6.74 -20.52 -9.59
C ASP A 75 -6.76 -20.13 -8.10
N LYS A 76 -7.39 -21.00 -7.30
CA LYS A 76 -7.56 -20.79 -5.85
C LYS A 76 -6.23 -20.87 -5.11
N ASP A 77 -5.24 -21.57 -5.67
CA ASP A 77 -3.95 -21.81 -5.04
C ASP A 77 -2.90 -20.78 -5.49
N TYR A 78 -3.20 -19.94 -6.49
CA TYR A 78 -2.28 -18.91 -6.98
C TYR A 78 -1.73 -18.02 -5.85
N TRP A 79 -2.62 -17.39 -5.08
CA TRP A 79 -2.21 -16.49 -3.99
C TRP A 79 -1.68 -17.23 -2.76
N PRO A 80 -2.32 -18.31 -2.27
CA PRO A 80 -1.76 -19.11 -1.18
C PRO A 80 -0.34 -19.60 -1.43
N ASN A 81 -0.03 -20.07 -2.64
CA ASN A 81 1.32 -20.54 -2.99
C ASN A 81 2.37 -19.42 -2.96
N ILE A 82 1.99 -18.18 -3.29
CA ILE A 82 2.86 -17.01 -3.15
C ILE A 82 3.04 -16.66 -1.67
N GLN A 83 1.96 -16.66 -0.89
CA GLN A 83 2.01 -16.32 0.53
C GLN A 83 2.85 -17.30 1.35
N GLN A 84 2.92 -18.57 0.94
CA GLN A 84 3.78 -19.57 1.57
C GLN A 84 5.28 -19.24 1.49
N GLN A 85 5.70 -18.38 0.53
CA GLN A 85 7.09 -17.96 0.38
C GLN A 85 7.49 -16.82 1.32
N LEU A 86 6.52 -16.20 2.04
CA LEU A 86 6.80 -15.07 2.93
C LEU A 86 7.92 -15.33 3.96
N PRO A 87 7.97 -16.48 4.66
CA PRO A 87 9.04 -16.74 5.63
C PRO A 87 10.43 -16.81 4.99
N GLU A 88 10.53 -17.32 3.76
CA GLU A 88 11.79 -17.39 3.02
C GLU A 88 12.23 -15.98 2.58
N ILE A 89 11.30 -15.19 2.04
CA ILE A 89 11.55 -13.80 1.67
C ILE A 89 12.01 -12.98 2.88
N ASP A 90 11.37 -13.15 4.04
CA ASP A 90 11.77 -12.48 5.28
C ASP A 90 13.21 -12.82 5.69
N ASN A 91 13.62 -14.09 5.53
CA ASN A 91 14.99 -14.50 5.81
C ASN A 91 15.98 -13.89 4.82
N LEU A 92 15.65 -13.85 3.53
CA LEU A 92 16.47 -13.20 2.50
C LEU A 92 16.63 -11.70 2.75
N ILE A 93 15.56 -11.02 3.21
CA ILE A 93 15.62 -9.60 3.59
C ILE A 93 16.58 -9.39 4.77
N LYS A 94 16.54 -10.25 5.79
CA LYS A 94 17.47 -10.16 6.93
C LYS A 94 18.92 -10.33 6.49
N GLU A 95 19.22 -11.36 5.70
CA GLU A 95 20.57 -11.60 5.19
C GLU A 95 21.06 -10.41 4.35
N PHE A 96 20.20 -9.88 3.47
CA PHE A 96 20.52 -8.70 2.68
C PHE A 96 20.85 -7.49 3.57
N ASN A 97 20.03 -7.20 4.58
CA ASN A 97 20.26 -6.09 5.49
C ASN A 97 21.55 -6.25 6.31
N GLU A 98 21.86 -7.45 6.76
CA GLU A 98 23.13 -7.75 7.43
C GLU A 98 24.33 -7.50 6.52
N ARG A 99 24.23 -7.88 5.23
CA ARG A 99 25.29 -7.68 4.23
C ARG A 99 25.48 -6.22 3.85
N THR A 100 24.42 -5.42 3.82
CA THR A 100 24.51 -3.98 3.50
C THR A 100 25.04 -3.15 4.66
N GLY A 101 25.00 -3.66 5.90
CA GLY A 101 25.45 -2.94 7.09
C GLY A 101 24.58 -1.74 7.47
N LEU A 102 23.42 -1.54 6.80
CA LEU A 102 22.51 -0.41 7.01
C LEU A 102 21.85 -0.38 8.39
N LEU A 103 21.84 -1.51 9.09
CA LEU A 103 21.23 -1.68 10.42
C LEU A 103 22.27 -1.71 11.56
N LYS A 104 23.53 -1.37 11.28
CA LYS A 104 24.60 -1.21 12.29
C LYS A 104 24.97 0.26 12.47
#